data_AF-A0A2M8LR96-F1
#
_entry.id   AF-A0A2M8LR96-F1
#
_cell.length_a   1.000
_cell.length_b   1.000
_cell.length_c   1.000
_cell.angle_alpha   90.00
_cell.angle_beta   90.00
_cell.angle_gamma   90.00
#
_symmetry.space_group_name_H-M   'P 1'
#
loop_
_entity.id
_entity.type
_entity.pdbx_description
1 polymer ?
#
loop_
_entity_poly.entity_id
_entity_poly.type
_entity_poly.pdbx_seq_one_letter_code
_entity_poly.pdbx_strand_id
1 'polypeptide(L)'
;MTAQTWSEFPQVGEPPPAGGGVYESPRGQRYIELPETGRGALLAWVAGPRRVVRSPAGLADKPPVVTAVTTGEGETEHSESPRTVVDQEEIDAAVDEYLTEADLPPRPRGWRWFLALPPSCSGPEDFHRSVAALLGDEPADLRPADLRKALENDGGELLAPA
;
A
#
# COMPACT_ATOMS: atom_id res chain seq x y z
N MET A 1 -1.02 -23.34 -12.89
CA MET A 1 -1.22 -22.35 -11.83
C MET A 1 -1.52 -21.04 -12.51
N THR A 2 -2.75 -20.54 -12.43
CA THR A 2 -3.10 -19.23 -13.00
C THR A 2 -2.34 -18.17 -12.21
N ALA A 3 -1.52 -17.38 -12.89
CA ALA A 3 -0.84 -16.25 -12.27
C ALA A 3 -1.92 -15.23 -11.86
N GLN A 4 -1.89 -14.79 -10.60
CA GLN A 4 -2.73 -13.71 -10.10
C GLN A 4 -2.60 -12.48 -11.02
N THR A 5 -3.68 -11.71 -11.18
CA THR A 5 -3.68 -10.44 -11.90
C THR A 5 -4.37 -9.34 -11.08
N TRP A 6 -3.99 -8.08 -11.32
CA TRP A 6 -4.60 -6.94 -10.62
C TRP A 6 -6.10 -6.77 -10.83
N SER A 7 -6.66 -7.37 -11.90
CA SER A 7 -8.10 -7.33 -12.18
C SER A 7 -8.93 -8.21 -11.26
N GLU A 8 -8.31 -9.19 -10.59
CA GLU A 8 -9.01 -10.11 -9.67
C GLU A 8 -9.37 -9.46 -8.34
N PHE A 9 -8.74 -8.33 -8.01
CA PHE A 9 -9.00 -7.59 -6.79
C PHE A 9 -10.38 -6.92 -6.85
N PRO A 10 -11.30 -7.26 -5.92
CA PRO A 10 -12.66 -6.74 -5.94
C PRO A 10 -12.71 -5.22 -5.87
N GLN A 11 -13.57 -4.64 -6.71
CA GLN A 11 -13.88 -3.23 -6.63
C GLN A 11 -14.98 -3.00 -5.59
N VAL A 12 -14.76 -2.04 -4.70
CA VAL A 12 -15.81 -1.46 -3.85
C VAL A 12 -16.23 -0.10 -4.41
N GLY A 13 -17.37 0.40 -3.93
CA GLY A 13 -17.93 1.69 -4.34
C GLY A 13 -17.08 2.88 -3.89
N GLU A 14 -17.73 3.92 -3.34
CA GLU A 14 -17.06 5.15 -2.94
C GLU A 14 -15.93 4.88 -1.93
N PRO A 15 -14.74 5.47 -2.12
CA PRO A 15 -13.63 5.28 -1.20
C PRO A 15 -13.98 5.90 0.15
N PRO A 16 -13.53 5.32 1.28
CA PRO A 16 -13.59 6.03 2.55
C PRO A 16 -12.79 7.34 2.45
N PRO A 17 -13.12 8.35 3.28
CA PRO A 17 -12.34 9.58 3.35
C PRO A 17 -10.84 9.29 3.44
N ALA A 18 -10.03 10.07 2.73
CA ALA A 18 -8.57 9.99 2.86
C ALA A 18 -8.18 10.33 4.30
N GLY A 19 -7.19 9.62 4.87
CA GLY A 19 -6.75 9.91 6.24
C GLY A 19 -6.09 8.79 7.03
N GLY A 20 -5.66 7.68 6.40
CA GLY A 20 -4.78 6.69 7.04
C GLY A 20 -5.36 5.93 8.22
N GLY A 21 -6.67 5.99 8.46
CA GLY A 21 -7.34 5.30 9.56
C GLY A 21 -7.89 3.91 9.20
N VAL A 22 -8.53 3.27 10.18
CA VAL A 22 -9.32 2.05 9.94
C VAL A 22 -10.70 2.44 9.42
N TYR A 23 -11.06 1.91 8.25
CA TYR A 23 -12.40 1.99 7.70
C TYR A 23 -13.19 0.71 8.00
N GLU A 24 -14.41 0.83 8.49
CA GLU A 24 -15.32 -0.30 8.68
C GLU A 24 -16.39 -0.31 7.58
N SER A 25 -16.47 -1.42 6.85
CA SER A 25 -17.51 -1.62 5.85
C SER A 25 -18.89 -1.83 6.50
N PRO A 26 -19.99 -1.66 5.75
CA PRO A 26 -21.35 -1.95 6.26
C PRO A 26 -21.56 -3.39 6.76
N ARG A 27 -20.65 -4.32 6.45
CA ARG A 27 -20.67 -5.71 6.93
C ARG A 27 -19.81 -5.94 8.18
N GLY A 28 -19.28 -4.88 8.79
CA GLY A 28 -18.40 -4.96 9.96
C GLY A 28 -16.95 -5.35 9.66
N GLN A 29 -16.59 -5.56 8.38
CA GLN A 29 -15.20 -5.84 8.02
C GLN A 29 -14.37 -4.55 8.10
N ARG A 30 -13.27 -4.61 8.83
CA ARG A 30 -12.31 -3.51 9.01
C ARG A 30 -11.21 -3.57 7.94
N TYR A 31 -10.84 -2.41 7.43
CA TYR A 31 -9.85 -2.22 6.37
C TYR A 31 -8.90 -1.10 6.74
N ILE A 32 -7.66 -1.19 6.25
CA ILE A 32 -6.69 -0.11 6.26
C ILE A 32 -6.34 0.28 4.82
N GLU A 33 -6.13 1.56 4.59
CA GLU A 33 -5.61 2.03 3.31
C GLU A 33 -4.12 1.66 3.21
N LEU A 34 -3.74 1.04 2.09
CA LEU A 34 -2.35 0.80 1.77
C LEU A 34 -1.77 2.08 1.16
N PRO A 35 -0.61 2.56 1.65
CA PRO A 35 0.07 3.71 1.06
C PRO A 35 0.31 3.50 -0.43
N GLU A 36 0.24 4.60 -1.19
CA GLU A 36 0.52 4.56 -2.61
C GLU A 36 2.02 4.54 -2.88
N THR A 37 2.63 3.40 -2.56
CA THR A 37 4.06 3.13 -2.71
C THR A 37 4.27 1.73 -3.27
N GLY A 38 5.47 1.45 -3.81
CA GLY A 38 5.82 0.13 -4.31
C GLY A 38 5.64 -0.96 -3.25
N ARG A 39 6.05 -0.68 -2.00
CA ARG A 39 5.86 -1.59 -0.86
C ARG A 39 4.38 -1.80 -0.51
N GLY A 40 3.56 -0.74 -0.56
CA GLY A 40 2.11 -0.85 -0.37
C GLY A 40 1.45 -1.73 -1.43
N ALA A 41 1.85 -1.55 -2.70
CA ALA A 41 1.39 -2.40 -3.80
C ALA A 41 1.85 -3.86 -3.66
N LEU A 42 3.10 -4.10 -3.23
CA LEU A 42 3.60 -5.44 -2.96
C LEU A 42 2.80 -6.14 -1.84
N LEU A 43 2.50 -5.43 -0.73
CA LEU A 43 1.65 -5.95 0.34
C LEU A 43 0.24 -6.29 -0.17
N ALA A 44 -0.33 -5.44 -1.03
CA ALA A 44 -1.61 -5.73 -1.67
C ALA A 44 -1.55 -7.03 -2.48
N TRP A 45 -0.48 -7.20 -3.28
CA TRP A 45 -0.29 -8.37 -4.12
C TRP A 45 -0.18 -9.66 -3.30
N VAL A 46 0.68 -9.67 -2.28
CA VAL A 46 0.91 -10.86 -1.43
C VAL A 46 -0.34 -11.21 -0.63
N ALA A 47 -1.08 -10.22 -0.11
CA ALA A 47 -2.34 -10.45 0.60
C ALA A 47 -3.44 -11.04 -0.29
N GLY A 48 -3.38 -10.76 -1.59
CA GLY A 48 -4.25 -11.33 -2.61
C GLY A 48 -5.70 -10.80 -2.61
N PRO A 49 -6.49 -11.19 -3.63
CA PRO A 49 -7.81 -10.62 -3.92
C PRO A 49 -8.89 -10.97 -2.88
N ARG A 50 -8.64 -11.92 -1.98
CA ARG A 50 -9.57 -12.28 -0.90
C ARG A 50 -9.55 -11.28 0.25
N ARG A 51 -8.41 -10.60 0.45
CA ARG A 51 -8.20 -9.68 1.57
C ARG A 51 -8.09 -8.24 1.14
N VAL A 52 -7.84 -7.99 -0.14
CA VAL A 52 -7.61 -6.65 -0.65
C VAL A 52 -8.72 -6.26 -1.60
N VAL A 53 -9.24 -5.06 -1.39
CA VAL A 53 -10.21 -4.42 -2.29
C VAL A 53 -9.64 -3.12 -2.83
N ARG A 54 -10.18 -2.66 -3.96
CA ARG A 54 -9.82 -1.39 -4.59
C ARG A 54 -11.04 -0.50 -4.75
N SER A 55 -10.84 0.80 -4.65
CA SER A 55 -11.89 1.79 -4.89
C SER A 55 -11.40 2.81 -5.93
N PRO A 56 -12.24 3.23 -6.90
CA PRO A 56 -11.89 4.29 -7.84
C PRO A 56 -11.53 5.56 -7.08
N ALA A 57 -10.45 6.23 -7.48
CA ALA A 57 -10.01 7.47 -6.84
C ALA A 57 -9.47 8.45 -7.87
N GLY A 58 -10.03 9.67 -7.86
CA GLY A 58 -9.46 10.82 -8.54
C GLY A 58 -8.35 11.47 -7.72
N LEU A 59 -7.67 12.46 -8.30
CA LEU A 59 -6.58 13.18 -7.62
C LEU A 59 -7.06 13.88 -6.34
N ALA A 60 -8.29 14.40 -6.33
CA ALA A 60 -8.89 15.05 -5.16
C ALA A 60 -9.18 14.07 -4.00
N ASP A 61 -9.30 12.77 -4.29
CA ASP A 61 -9.57 11.73 -3.30
C ASP A 61 -8.27 11.15 -2.70
N LYS A 62 -7.11 11.62 -3.18
CA LYS A 62 -5.79 11.13 -2.78
C LYS A 62 -5.14 12.07 -1.76
N PRO A 63 -4.30 11.54 -0.86
CA PRO A 63 -3.57 12.37 0.09
C PRO A 63 -2.70 13.43 -0.62
N PRO A 64 -2.55 14.63 -0.03
CA PRO A 64 -1.67 15.67 -0.55
C PRO A 64 -0.23 15.17 -0.64
N VAL A 65 0.57 15.83 -1.48
CA VAL A 65 2.02 15.63 -1.50
C VAL A 65 2.62 16.46 -0.36
N VAL A 66 3.43 15.81 0.46
CA VAL A 66 4.19 16.47 1.53
C VAL A 66 5.60 16.72 1.01
N THR A 67 5.97 17.99 0.87
CA THR A 67 7.32 18.40 0.51
C THR A 67 8.05 18.79 1.79
N ALA A 68 9.18 18.13 2.05
CA ALA A 68 10.09 18.48 3.13
C ALA A 68 11.34 19.15 2.54
N VAL A 69 11.57 20.43 2.85
CA VAL A 69 12.76 21.17 2.40
C VAL A 69 13.65 21.40 3.60
N THR A 70 14.83 20.77 3.61
CA THR A 70 15.86 21.08 4.60
C THR A 70 16.61 22.33 4.15
N THR A 71 16.47 23.42 4.90
CA THR A 71 17.21 24.65 4.66
C THR A 71 18.67 24.48 5.09
N GLY A 72 19.56 25.37 4.63
CA GLY A 72 21.01 25.29 4.92
C GLY A 72 21.36 25.32 6.42
N GLU A 73 20.42 25.64 7.30
CA GLU A 73 20.59 25.65 8.76
C GLU A 73 20.13 24.35 9.44
N GLY A 74 19.69 23.35 8.65
CA GLY A 74 19.21 22.06 9.16
C GLY A 74 17.76 22.08 9.63
N GLU A 75 17.04 23.18 9.43
CA GLU A 75 15.60 23.23 9.65
C GLU A 75 14.88 22.59 8.47
N THR A 76 13.97 21.66 8.76
CA THR A 76 13.14 21.02 7.75
C THR A 76 11.75 21.67 7.76
N GLU A 77 11.42 22.39 6.70
CA GLU A 77 10.08 22.93 6.49
C GLU A 77 9.21 21.91 5.76
N HIS A 78 8.04 21.60 6.32
CA HIS A 78 7.05 20.74 5.69
C HIS A 78 5.94 21.59 5.07
N SER A 79 5.67 21.38 3.79
CA SER A 79 4.54 21.98 3.09
C SER A 79 3.68 20.89 2.45
N GLU A 80 2.37 20.98 2.66
CA GLU A 80 1.40 20.10 2.01
C GLU A 80 0.77 20.82 0.82
N SER A 81 0.75 20.16 -0.34
CA SER A 81 0.09 20.69 -1.54
C SER A 81 -0.85 19.65 -2.14
N PRO A 82 -1.99 20.08 -2.74
CA PRO A 82 -2.86 19.18 -3.47
C PRO A 82 -2.08 18.42 -4.54
N ARG A 83 -2.36 17.12 -4.67
CA ARG A 83 -1.67 16.27 -5.63
C ARG A 83 -2.01 16.68 -7.06
N THR A 84 -0.96 16.88 -7.87
CA THR A 84 -1.09 17.19 -9.29
C THR A 84 -1.03 15.93 -10.16
N VAL A 85 -1.30 16.10 -11.46
CA VAL A 85 -1.14 15.01 -12.44
C VAL A 85 0.32 14.58 -12.52
N VAL A 86 1.26 15.53 -12.52
CA VAL A 86 2.70 15.24 -12.60
C VAL A 86 3.15 14.43 -11.39
N ASP A 87 2.76 14.83 -10.18
CA ASP A 87 3.08 14.08 -8.96
C ASP A 87 2.56 12.65 -9.04
N GLN A 88 1.35 12.46 -9.58
CA GLN A 88 0.75 11.15 -9.70
C GLN A 88 1.47 10.28 -10.75
N GLU A 89 1.89 10.86 -11.87
CA GLU A 89 2.69 10.18 -12.89
C GLU A 89 4.04 9.71 -12.33
N GLU A 90 4.71 10.56 -11.55
CA GLU A 90 5.97 10.22 -10.86
C GLU A 90 5.79 9.12 -9.82
N ILE A 91 4.78 9.24 -8.94
CA ILE A 91 4.45 8.22 -7.95
C ILE A 91 4.19 6.89 -8.65
N ASP A 92 3.36 6.90 -9.69
CA ASP A 92 3.01 5.67 -10.35
C ASP A 92 4.20 5.04 -11.10
N ALA A 93 5.09 5.85 -11.69
CA ALA A 93 6.32 5.35 -12.32
C ALA A 93 7.23 4.68 -11.29
N ALA A 94 7.39 5.28 -10.10
CA ALA A 94 8.16 4.70 -9.00
C ALA A 94 7.52 3.40 -8.48
N VAL A 95 6.18 3.32 -8.41
CA VAL A 95 5.48 2.08 -8.05
C VAL A 95 5.72 0.99 -9.09
N ASP A 96 5.63 1.31 -10.38
CA ASP A 96 5.80 0.33 -11.45
C ASP A 96 7.26 -0.17 -11.54
N GLU A 97 8.26 0.69 -11.32
CA GLU A 97 9.66 0.30 -11.20
C GLU A 97 9.86 -0.69 -10.04
N TYR A 98 9.34 -0.37 -8.86
CA TYR A 98 9.42 -1.24 -7.69
C TYR A 98 8.74 -2.60 -7.90
N LEU A 99 7.56 -2.62 -8.55
CA LEU A 99 6.85 -3.86 -8.87
C LEU A 99 7.60 -4.68 -9.92
N THR A 100 8.24 -4.03 -10.89
CA THR A 100 9.09 -4.69 -11.88
C THR A 100 10.27 -5.38 -11.19
N GLU A 101 10.93 -4.71 -10.25
CA GLU A 101 11.98 -5.31 -9.42
C GLU A 101 11.50 -6.47 -8.52
N ALA A 102 10.19 -6.54 -8.25
CA ALA A 102 9.55 -7.63 -7.50
C ALA A 102 9.04 -8.78 -8.39
N ASP A 103 9.34 -8.75 -9.69
CA ASP A 103 8.82 -9.67 -10.70
C ASP A 103 7.27 -9.66 -10.75
N LEU A 104 6.67 -8.47 -10.64
CA LEU A 104 5.23 -8.24 -10.66
C LEU A 104 4.80 -7.37 -11.84
N PRO A 105 3.58 -7.58 -12.38
CA PRO A 105 3.05 -6.69 -13.41
C PRO A 105 2.76 -5.29 -12.86
N PRO A 106 2.80 -4.24 -13.69
CA PRO A 106 2.46 -2.88 -13.29
C PRO A 106 1.02 -2.80 -12.77
N ARG A 107 0.79 -1.91 -11.81
CA ARG A 107 -0.50 -1.78 -11.14
C ARG A 107 -1.43 -0.86 -11.95
N PRO A 108 -2.75 -1.15 -12.05
CA PRO A 108 -3.67 -0.25 -12.70
C PRO A 108 -3.75 1.11 -11.95
N ARG A 109 -3.83 2.20 -12.73
CA ARG A 109 -3.89 3.57 -12.22
C ARG A 109 -5.32 3.95 -11.79
N GLY A 110 -5.44 5.01 -10.97
CA GLY A 110 -6.75 5.55 -10.56
C GLY A 110 -7.47 4.77 -9.45
N TRP A 111 -6.72 4.04 -8.61
CA TRP A 111 -7.27 3.22 -7.54
C TRP A 111 -6.60 3.53 -6.19
N ARG A 112 -7.41 3.58 -5.13
CA ARG A 112 -6.96 3.41 -3.74
C ARG A 112 -7.15 1.95 -3.35
N TRP A 113 -6.22 1.41 -2.57
CA TRP A 113 -6.15 -0.01 -2.24
C TRP A 113 -6.29 -0.20 -0.73
N PHE A 114 -7.11 -1.17 -0.34
CA PHE A 114 -7.48 -1.38 1.05
C PHE A 114 -7.30 -2.84 1.44
N LEU A 115 -6.55 -3.08 2.51
CA LEU A 115 -6.30 -4.40 3.05
C LEU A 115 -7.22 -4.66 4.24
N ALA A 116 -7.90 -5.80 4.23
CA ALA A 116 -8.70 -6.27 5.35
C ALA A 116 -7.79 -6.45 6.57
N LEU A 117 -8.01 -5.61 7.58
CA LEU A 117 -7.19 -5.54 8.78
C LEU A 117 -7.16 -6.93 9.43
N PRO A 118 -5.97 -7.52 9.62
CA PRO A 118 -5.85 -8.81 10.31
C PRO A 118 -6.50 -8.73 11.70
N PRO A 119 -7.17 -9.79 12.20
CA PRO A 119 -7.79 -9.79 13.53
C PRO A 119 -6.80 -9.52 14.67
N SER A 120 -5.53 -9.86 14.46
CA SER A 120 -4.42 -9.60 15.39
C SER A 120 -4.00 -8.13 15.47
N CYS A 121 -4.43 -7.29 14.52
CA CYS A 121 -4.04 -5.89 14.45
C CYS A 121 -5.17 -4.96 14.88
N SER A 122 -4.84 -3.98 15.73
CA SER A 122 -5.82 -2.99 16.18
C SER A 122 -6.04 -1.84 15.18
N GLY A 123 -5.05 -1.60 14.31
CA GLY A 123 -5.06 -0.52 13.31
C GLY A 123 -3.83 -0.53 12.39
N PRO A 124 -3.65 0.52 11.56
CA PRO A 124 -2.58 0.63 10.57
C PRO A 124 -1.18 0.56 11.19
N GLU A 125 -0.93 1.28 12.29
CA GLU A 125 0.37 1.31 12.94
C GLU A 125 0.77 -0.06 13.48
N ASP A 126 -0.20 -0.77 14.04
CA ASP A 126 -0.01 -2.12 14.57
C ASP A 126 0.28 -3.11 13.44
N PHE A 127 -0.47 -3.01 12.33
CA PHE A 127 -0.20 -3.78 11.12
C PHE A 127 1.21 -3.51 10.57
N HIS A 128 1.61 -2.25 10.40
CA HIS A 128 2.94 -1.90 9.91
C HIS A 128 4.03 -2.38 10.85
N ARG A 129 3.80 -2.32 12.17
CA ARG A 129 4.71 -2.89 13.17
C ARG A 129 4.81 -4.40 13.04
N SER A 130 3.71 -5.13 12.85
CA SER A 130 3.72 -6.58 12.64
C SER A 130 4.45 -6.97 11.36
N VAL A 131 4.24 -6.24 10.26
CA VAL A 131 4.98 -6.46 9.01
C VAL A 131 6.46 -6.18 9.21
N ALA A 132 6.83 -5.11 9.91
CA ALA A 132 8.24 -4.82 10.21
C ALA A 132 8.86 -5.90 11.10
N ALA A 133 8.16 -6.36 12.14
CA ALA A 133 8.65 -7.42 13.03
C ALA A 133 8.83 -8.77 12.32
N LEU A 134 7.97 -9.08 11.35
CA LEU A 134 8.09 -10.27 10.50
C LEU A 134 9.34 -10.24 9.63
N LEU A 135 9.70 -9.05 9.15
CA LEU A 135 10.93 -8.83 8.39
C LEU A 135 12.16 -8.68 9.30
N GLY A 136 12.01 -8.61 10.62
CA GLY A 136 13.14 -8.56 11.56
C GLY A 136 14.16 -7.45 11.27
N ASP A 137 15.44 -7.79 11.40
CA ASP A 137 16.60 -6.93 11.07
C ASP A 137 16.95 -6.97 9.56
N GLU A 138 16.03 -7.40 8.69
CA GLU A 138 16.27 -7.35 7.25
C GLU A 138 16.70 -5.94 6.86
N PRO A 139 17.75 -5.83 6.03
CA PRO A 139 18.36 -4.55 5.80
C PRO A 139 17.38 -3.67 5.04
N ALA A 140 17.40 -2.35 5.32
CA ALA A 140 16.43 -1.41 4.77
C ALA A 140 16.43 -1.36 3.23
N ASP A 141 17.49 -1.87 2.59
CA ASP A 141 17.70 -2.00 1.16
C ASP A 141 17.39 -3.40 0.60
N LEU A 142 16.62 -4.22 1.33
CA LEU A 142 16.15 -5.50 0.80
C LEU A 142 15.47 -5.31 -0.55
N ARG A 143 15.97 -6.02 -1.57
CA ARG A 143 15.45 -5.90 -2.93
C ARG A 143 13.97 -6.31 -2.98
N PRO A 144 13.14 -5.66 -3.81
CA PRO A 144 11.70 -5.95 -3.86
C PRO A 144 11.34 -7.42 -4.11
N ALA A 145 12.09 -8.13 -4.96
CA ALA A 145 11.89 -9.57 -5.19
C ALA A 145 12.20 -10.44 -3.96
N ASP A 146 13.20 -10.06 -3.15
CA ASP A 146 13.56 -10.80 -1.95
C ASP A 146 12.56 -10.52 -0.83
N LEU A 147 12.11 -9.26 -0.71
CA LEU A 147 11.01 -8.87 0.16
C LEU A 147 9.72 -9.62 -0.17
N ARG A 148 9.38 -9.73 -1.46
CA ARG A 148 8.21 -10.50 -1.90
C ARG A 148 8.27 -11.94 -1.39
N LYS A 149 9.41 -12.63 -1.58
CA LYS A 149 9.59 -14.01 -1.12
C LYS A 149 9.45 -14.14 0.39
N ALA A 150 10.05 -13.21 1.15
CA ALA A 150 9.90 -13.20 2.61
C ALA A 150 8.43 -13.05 3.02
N LEU A 151 7.70 -12.12 2.42
CA LEU A 151 6.28 -11.93 2.69
C LEU A 151 5.41 -13.12 2.25
N GLU A 152 5.74 -13.79 1.15
CA GLU A 152 5.02 -14.99 0.68
C GLU A 152 5.28 -16.21 1.59
N ASN A 153 6.49 -16.36 2.13
CA ASN A 153 6.89 -17.48 2.99
C ASN A 153 6.45 -17.30 4.45
N ASP A 154 6.70 -16.11 5.01
CA ASP A 154 6.54 -15.82 6.43
C ASP A 154 5.27 -15.02 6.73
N GLY A 155 4.61 -14.48 5.70
CA GLY A 155 3.41 -13.65 5.77
C GLY A 155 2.28 -14.25 6.60
N GLY A 156 2.20 -15.58 6.71
CA GLY A 156 1.37 -16.30 7.67
C GLY A 156 -0.04 -15.73 7.81
N GLU A 157 -0.62 -15.70 9.02
CA GLU A 157 -1.97 -15.15 9.24
C GLU A 157 -2.09 -13.64 8.91
N LEU A 158 -0.97 -12.91 8.88
CA LEU A 158 -0.93 -11.47 8.62
C LEU A 158 -1.28 -11.14 7.16
N LEU A 159 -0.81 -11.96 6.22
CA LEU A 159 -0.96 -11.76 4.77
C LEU A 159 -1.45 -13.00 4.00
N ALA A 160 -1.66 -14.14 4.65
CA ALA A 160 -2.10 -15.35 3.95
C ALA A 160 -3.46 -15.13 3.28
N PRO A 161 -3.65 -15.72 2.08
CA PRO A 161 -4.95 -15.82 1.48
C PRO A 161 -5.81 -16.77 2.33
N ALA A 162 -6.82 -16.23 3.01
CA ALA A 162 -7.82 -17.02 3.73
C ALA A 162 -8.52 -18.03 2.79
#